data_AF-A0A947BVW2-F1
#
_entry.id   AF-A0A947BVW2-F1
#
_cell.length_a   1.000
_cell.length_b   1.000
_cell.length_c   1.000
_cell.angle_alpha   90.00
_cell.angle_beta   90.00
_cell.angle_gamma   90.00
#
_symmetry.space_group_name_H-M   'P 1'
#
loop_
_entity.id
_entity.type
_entity.pdbx_description
1 polymer ?
#
loop_
_entity_poly.entity_id
_entity_poly.type
_entity_poly.pdbx_seq_one_letter_code
_entity_poly.pdbx_strand_id
1 'polypeptide(L)'
;MIEDLRRVLPLRLQITTLFLFFMWLFFQAYQPWQAIDEDLLYNTGAFDNVTDLSGWVREHGRVQWSDDTGYVSLTSTSRLRFQLPVTTGDLLLSSGKIKTTQLKRARKPWDAARIMVYFEDEKGRIQWSHPHDVGYMSGDRDWQLYTVAIDVPSFAHKGWLELAHYGKSGIASFDEISVKPAVWKKTYSHWQMFFGMFWASIMMWLVLNTHFWTLPWGKPLMAVGLLIIIGVTLPPATMFQVASSGAEFSRKVLDTAEEVFPNQASPPSVATSIAAKPSTETIKSASQSVPVQIEKLAKTEKSFQAPDTDSRVKVSPADIQKLGHTFLFACLGYIAFIGFARKVSLKVLSYSLVLFALSTEILQLVVDGRLFGFADALLDVLGIIAGAGLAWVILHMRQRSSLI
;
A
#
# COMPACT_ATOMS: atom_id res chain seq x y z
N MET A 1 -16.16 4.37 33.32
CA MET A 1 -15.19 4.00 32.25
C MET A 1 -13.90 3.39 32.79
N ILE A 2 -13.05 4.11 33.55
CA ILE A 2 -11.77 3.54 34.06
C ILE A 2 -12.00 2.40 35.07
N GLU A 3 -12.96 2.53 35.99
CA GLU A 3 -13.30 1.46 36.94
C GLU A 3 -13.90 0.23 36.26
N ASP A 4 -14.72 0.42 35.22
CA ASP A 4 -15.29 -0.67 34.41
C ASP A 4 -14.20 -1.42 33.63
N LEU A 5 -13.21 -0.68 33.11
CA LEU A 5 -12.05 -1.26 32.43
C LEU A 5 -11.24 -2.15 33.38
N ARG A 6 -11.08 -1.75 34.64
CA ARG A 6 -10.38 -2.54 35.69
C ARG A 6 -11.06 -3.85 36.05
N ARG A 7 -12.40 -3.92 35.98
CA ARG A 7 -13.13 -5.15 36.26
C ARG A 7 -13.05 -6.16 35.12
N VAL A 8 -12.87 -5.69 33.89
CA VAL A 8 -12.92 -6.54 32.68
C VAL A 8 -11.55 -6.94 32.17
N LEU A 9 -10.54 -6.07 32.33
CA LEU A 9 -9.19 -6.27 31.82
C LEU A 9 -8.16 -6.41 32.95
N PRO A 10 -7.37 -7.48 32.99
CA PRO A 10 -6.22 -7.59 33.88
C PRO A 10 -5.32 -6.34 33.78
N LEU A 11 -4.84 -5.84 34.92
CA LEU A 11 -3.99 -4.64 35.03
C LEU A 11 -2.84 -4.63 34.01
N ARG A 12 -2.21 -5.79 33.77
CA ARG A 12 -1.14 -5.96 32.78
C ARG A 12 -1.52 -5.58 31.35
N LEU A 13 -2.74 -5.87 30.93
CA LEU A 13 -3.22 -5.54 29.59
C LEU A 13 -3.50 -4.04 29.48
N GLN A 14 -3.96 -3.39 30.55
CA GLN A 14 -4.14 -1.94 30.58
C GLN A 14 -2.81 -1.19 30.49
N ILE A 15 -1.80 -1.64 31.24
CA ILE A 15 -0.44 -1.08 31.19
C ILE A 15 0.11 -1.18 29.76
N THR A 16 -0.05 -2.34 29.13
CA THR A 16 0.39 -2.58 27.75
C THR A 16 -0.31 -1.63 26.77
N THR A 17 -1.63 -1.51 26.85
CA THR A 17 -2.42 -0.60 26.00
C THR A 17 -2.01 0.85 26.17
N LEU A 18 -1.81 1.30 27.42
CA LEU A 18 -1.38 2.67 27.69
C LEU A 18 0.03 2.94 27.13
N PHE A 19 0.95 1.98 27.28
CA PHE A 19 2.28 2.08 26.70
C PHE A 19 2.23 2.17 25.18
N LEU A 20 1.49 1.28 24.51
CA LEU A 20 1.37 1.28 23.05
C LEU A 20 0.75 2.57 22.53
N PHE A 21 -0.25 3.11 23.22
CA PHE A 21 -0.85 4.40 22.89
C PHE A 21 0.18 5.54 23.00
N PHE A 22 0.94 5.59 24.10
CA PHE A 22 1.98 6.60 24.28
C PHE A 22 3.10 6.48 23.25
N MET A 23 3.55 5.26 22.96
CA MET A 23 4.54 4.99 21.93
C MET A 23 4.05 5.46 20.55
N TRP A 24 2.82 5.11 20.16
CA TRP A 24 2.23 5.59 18.92
C TRP A 24 2.16 7.12 18.87
N LEU A 25 1.64 7.77 19.91
CA LEU A 25 1.53 9.23 19.98
C LEU A 25 2.91 9.91 19.87
N PHE A 26 3.92 9.35 20.53
CA PHE A 26 5.29 9.85 20.47
C PHE A 26 5.81 9.87 19.02
N PHE A 27 5.70 8.76 18.29
CA PHE A 27 6.18 8.68 16.91
C PHE A 27 5.34 9.50 15.92
N GLN A 28 4.06 9.78 16.24
CA GLN A 28 3.27 10.74 15.45
C GLN A 28 3.73 12.19 15.65
N ALA A 29 4.13 12.54 16.87
CA ALA A 29 4.57 13.90 17.20
C ALA A 29 6.06 14.15 16.87
N TYR A 30 6.89 13.11 16.96
CA TYR A 30 8.33 13.22 16.84
C TYR A 30 8.80 13.04 15.39
N GLN A 31 9.16 14.15 14.75
CA GLN A 31 9.76 14.14 13.42
C GLN A 31 11.21 13.63 13.48
N PRO A 32 11.57 12.55 12.76
CA PRO A 32 12.88 11.91 12.92
C PRO A 32 13.99 12.56 12.11
N TRP A 33 13.65 13.51 11.23
CA TRP A 33 14.56 14.34 10.46
C TRP A 33 14.57 15.79 10.93
N GLN A 34 15.62 16.51 10.56
CA GLN A 34 15.76 17.96 10.72
C GLN A 34 16.37 18.54 9.44
N ALA A 35 15.79 19.62 8.91
CA ALA A 35 16.39 20.39 7.83
C ALA A 35 17.65 21.11 8.33
N ILE A 36 18.72 21.09 7.55
CA ILE A 36 20.03 21.65 7.94
C ILE A 36 20.47 22.84 7.10
N ASP A 37 19.84 23.08 5.96
CA ASP A 37 20.26 24.11 5.00
C ASP A 37 19.05 24.86 4.44
N GLU A 38 19.34 25.84 3.58
CA GLU A 38 18.38 26.57 2.78
C GLU A 38 17.64 25.67 1.76
N ASP A 39 16.59 26.23 1.17
CA ASP A 39 15.80 25.54 0.16
C ASP A 39 16.59 25.40 -1.14
N LEU A 40 16.69 24.17 -1.65
CA LEU A 40 17.36 23.87 -2.93
C LEU A 40 16.62 24.47 -4.13
N LEU A 41 15.40 24.97 -3.92
CA LEU A 41 14.61 25.65 -4.93
C LEU A 41 14.93 27.16 -5.00
N TYR A 42 15.77 27.73 -4.12
CA TYR A 42 16.13 29.16 -4.15
C TYR A 42 14.91 30.10 -4.25
N ASN A 43 13.87 29.82 -3.46
CA ASN A 43 12.57 30.53 -3.43
C ASN A 43 11.68 30.40 -4.67
N THR A 44 11.99 29.49 -5.61
CA THR A 44 11.16 29.23 -6.80
C THR A 44 9.91 28.39 -6.54
N GLY A 45 9.74 27.88 -5.32
CA GLY A 45 8.63 26.97 -4.96
C GLY A 45 7.40 27.64 -4.35
N ALA A 46 7.47 28.94 -4.03
CA ALA A 46 6.33 29.71 -3.55
C ALA A 46 5.37 30.15 -4.68
N PHE A 47 5.89 30.27 -5.91
CA PHE A 47 5.11 30.67 -7.10
C PHE A 47 4.40 32.02 -6.97
N ASP A 48 4.88 32.91 -6.11
CA ASP A 48 4.37 34.26 -5.90
C ASP A 48 4.57 35.14 -7.14
N ASN A 49 5.60 34.87 -7.95
CA ASN A 49 5.93 35.63 -9.17
C ASN A 49 6.25 34.73 -10.36
N VAL A 50 6.08 35.24 -11.60
CA VAL A 50 6.47 34.51 -12.84
C VAL A 50 7.93 34.06 -12.80
N THR A 51 8.79 34.89 -12.19
CA THR A 51 10.24 34.62 -12.06
C THR A 51 10.53 33.39 -11.23
N ASP A 52 9.60 32.95 -10.39
CA ASP A 52 9.70 31.75 -9.58
C ASP A 52 9.59 30.48 -10.44
N LEU A 53 9.29 30.60 -11.74
CA LEU A 53 9.41 29.48 -12.68
C LEU A 53 10.82 29.32 -13.25
N SER A 54 11.78 30.14 -12.85
CA SER A 54 13.19 29.99 -13.25
C SER A 54 13.72 28.62 -12.81
N GLY A 55 14.34 27.88 -13.74
CA GLY A 55 14.85 26.53 -13.50
C GLY A 55 13.81 25.41 -13.65
N TRP A 56 12.52 25.72 -13.69
CA TRP A 56 11.47 24.73 -13.95
C TRP A 56 11.34 24.44 -15.45
N VAL A 57 11.37 23.15 -15.80
CA VAL A 57 11.21 22.63 -17.15
C VAL A 57 9.80 22.11 -17.34
N ARG A 58 9.17 22.52 -18.44
CA ARG A 58 7.80 22.15 -18.80
C ARG A 58 7.84 21.09 -19.89
N GLU A 59 7.47 19.85 -19.56
CA GLU A 59 7.56 18.74 -20.52
C GLU A 59 6.28 18.56 -21.34
N HIS A 60 5.10 18.74 -20.72
CA HIS A 60 3.82 18.49 -21.37
C HIS A 60 2.69 19.39 -20.85
N GLY A 61 1.67 19.58 -21.69
CA GLY A 61 0.38 20.17 -21.31
C GLY A 61 0.38 21.69 -21.11
N ARG A 62 -0.76 22.20 -20.64
CA ARG A 62 -0.94 23.63 -20.29
C ARG A 62 -0.73 23.80 -18.79
N VAL A 63 0.42 24.32 -18.42
CA VAL A 63 0.65 24.97 -17.11
C VAL A 63 -0.01 26.35 -17.15
N GLN A 64 -1.03 26.57 -16.34
CA GLN A 64 -1.58 27.90 -16.13
C GLN A 64 -0.95 28.45 -14.86
N TRP A 65 -0.18 29.52 -15.02
CA TRP A 65 0.17 30.37 -13.90
C TRP A 65 -0.98 31.37 -13.73
N SER A 66 -1.31 31.66 -12.48
CA SER A 66 -2.32 32.64 -12.13
C SER A 66 -1.61 33.73 -11.35
N ASP A 67 -1.31 34.82 -12.07
CA ASP A 67 -0.52 35.95 -11.59
C ASP A 67 -1.06 36.54 -10.28
N ASP A 68 -2.36 36.36 -10.03
CA ASP A 68 -3.06 36.95 -8.91
C ASP A 68 -3.13 36.06 -7.66
N THR A 69 -2.67 34.79 -7.72
CA THR A 69 -2.98 33.81 -6.67
C THR A 69 -1.79 33.12 -6.01
N GLY A 70 -0.57 33.31 -6.51
CA GLY A 70 0.64 32.74 -5.88
C GLY A 70 0.71 31.20 -5.91
N TYR A 71 0.17 30.55 -6.94
CA TYR A 71 0.29 29.09 -7.08
C TYR A 71 0.30 28.66 -8.55
N VAL A 72 0.81 27.46 -8.83
CA VAL A 72 0.82 26.89 -10.19
C VAL A 72 -0.34 25.91 -10.37
N SER A 73 -1.03 25.98 -11.52
CA SER A 73 -2.10 25.05 -11.86
C SER A 73 -1.78 24.22 -13.11
N LEU A 74 -1.97 22.92 -13.00
CA LEU A 74 -1.73 21.93 -14.03
C LEU A 74 -3.05 21.33 -14.50
N THR A 75 -3.26 21.29 -15.81
CA THR A 75 -4.33 20.50 -16.43
C THR A 75 -3.88 19.06 -16.66
N SER A 76 -4.84 18.20 -17.02
CA SER A 76 -4.58 16.84 -17.52
C SER A 76 -3.32 16.73 -18.39
N THR A 77 -2.50 15.72 -18.09
CA THR A 77 -1.21 15.37 -18.70
C THR A 77 -0.08 16.39 -18.55
N SER A 78 -0.28 17.46 -17.79
CA SER A 78 0.76 18.48 -17.60
C SER A 78 1.77 18.10 -16.52
N ARG A 79 3.02 18.52 -16.72
CA ARG A 79 4.14 18.28 -15.79
C ARG A 79 5.06 19.49 -15.72
N LEU A 80 5.58 19.72 -14.52
CA LEU A 80 6.63 20.70 -14.25
C LEU A 80 7.75 19.98 -13.48
N ARG A 81 8.99 20.08 -13.97
CA ARG A 81 10.16 19.42 -13.38
C ARG A 81 11.20 20.44 -12.96
N PHE A 82 11.86 20.22 -11.84
CA PHE A 82 13.02 20.99 -11.39
C PHE A 82 14.18 20.03 -11.15
N GLN A 83 15.35 20.31 -11.71
CA GLN A 83 16.52 19.48 -11.48
C GLN A 83 17.13 19.83 -10.13
N LEU A 84 17.22 18.83 -9.25
CA LEU A 84 17.77 19.01 -7.91
C LEU A 84 19.29 18.80 -7.91
N PRO A 85 20.06 19.65 -7.23
CA PRO A 85 21.47 19.38 -6.95
C PRO A 85 21.55 18.33 -5.83
N VAL A 86 21.75 17.06 -6.20
CA VAL A 86 21.73 15.94 -5.25
C VAL A 86 23.10 15.28 -5.12
N THR A 87 23.48 14.90 -3.90
CA THR A 87 24.63 14.04 -3.64
C THR A 87 24.13 12.70 -3.12
N THR A 88 24.72 11.59 -3.59
CA THR A 88 24.43 10.25 -3.09
C THR A 88 24.56 10.19 -1.56
N GLY A 89 23.55 9.62 -0.89
CA GLY A 89 23.51 9.47 0.56
C GLY A 89 22.92 10.66 1.31
N ASP A 90 22.64 11.77 0.62
CA ASP A 90 21.90 12.89 1.21
C ASP A 90 20.47 12.46 1.58
N LEU A 91 19.86 13.20 2.50
CA LEU A 91 18.44 13.10 2.81
C LEU A 91 17.76 14.42 2.41
N LEU A 92 16.68 14.33 1.64
CA LEU A 92 15.93 15.48 1.16
C LEU A 92 14.59 15.56 1.89
N LEU A 93 14.37 16.62 2.66
CA LEU A 93 13.05 16.93 3.20
C LEU A 93 12.25 17.70 2.14
N SER A 94 11.30 17.01 1.52
CA SER A 94 10.45 17.56 0.48
C SER A 94 9.06 17.85 1.04
N SER A 95 8.53 19.03 0.75
CA SER A 95 7.17 19.41 1.14
C SER A 95 6.47 20.18 0.05
N GLY A 96 5.14 20.20 0.12
CA GLY A 96 4.33 21.00 -0.77
C GLY A 96 2.84 20.85 -0.53
N LYS A 97 2.07 21.86 -0.92
CA LYS A 97 0.62 21.85 -0.88
C LYS A 97 0.05 21.43 -2.23
N ILE A 98 -1.00 20.61 -2.20
CA ILE A 98 -1.77 20.24 -3.39
C ILE A 98 -3.23 20.65 -3.15
N LYS A 99 -3.89 21.18 -4.17
CA LYS A 99 -5.34 21.37 -4.28
C LYS A 99 -5.85 20.75 -5.57
N THR A 100 -7.03 20.14 -5.57
CA THR A 100 -7.58 19.50 -6.78
C THR A 100 -9.04 19.84 -6.97
N THR A 101 -9.40 20.22 -8.20
CA THR A 101 -10.76 20.62 -8.58
C THR A 101 -11.21 19.82 -9.80
N GLN A 102 -12.33 19.12 -9.67
CA GLN A 102 -12.90 18.21 -10.65
C GLN A 102 -11.91 17.15 -11.15
N LEU A 103 -10.97 16.73 -10.30
CA LEU A 103 -9.90 15.82 -10.69
C LEU A 103 -10.43 14.40 -10.77
N LYS A 104 -10.49 13.88 -12.01
CA LYS A 104 -10.85 12.48 -12.27
C LYS A 104 -9.59 11.69 -12.56
N ARG A 105 -9.37 10.64 -11.77
CA ARG A 105 -8.27 9.69 -12.02
C ARG A 105 -8.41 9.06 -13.41
N ALA A 106 -7.28 8.74 -14.02
CA ALA A 106 -7.30 7.92 -15.24
C ALA A 106 -7.39 6.43 -14.87
N ARG A 107 -6.82 5.54 -15.69
CA ARG A 107 -7.06 4.09 -15.57
C ARG A 107 -6.27 3.47 -14.41
N LYS A 108 -5.06 3.95 -14.16
CA LYS A 108 -4.16 3.40 -13.14
C LYS A 108 -4.37 4.11 -11.81
N PRO A 109 -4.18 3.42 -10.67
CA PRO A 109 -4.42 4.02 -9.36
C PRO A 109 -3.49 5.21 -9.06
N TRP A 110 -2.34 5.28 -9.72
CA TRP A 110 -1.40 6.40 -9.62
C TRP A 110 -1.68 7.57 -10.58
N ASP A 111 -2.68 7.44 -11.47
CA ASP A 111 -3.03 8.50 -12.43
C ASP A 111 -3.84 9.63 -11.75
N ALA A 112 -3.18 10.46 -10.94
CA ALA A 112 -3.78 11.59 -10.23
C ALA A 112 -2.82 12.80 -10.11
N ALA A 113 -3.12 13.77 -9.23
CA ALA A 113 -2.20 14.85 -8.91
C ALA A 113 -1.09 14.36 -7.98
N ARG A 114 0.16 14.72 -8.26
CA ARG A 114 1.32 14.24 -7.51
C ARG A 114 2.41 15.29 -7.36
N ILE A 115 3.08 15.26 -6.21
CA ILE A 115 4.41 15.82 -5.99
C ILE A 115 5.34 14.62 -5.83
N MET A 116 6.40 14.55 -6.64
CA MET A 116 7.34 13.44 -6.63
C MET A 116 8.77 13.93 -6.60
N VAL A 117 9.64 13.18 -5.94
CA VAL A 117 11.10 13.30 -6.09
C VAL A 117 11.63 11.96 -6.56
N TYR A 118 12.27 11.92 -7.72
CA TYR A 118 12.83 10.68 -8.26
C TYR A 118 14.24 10.88 -8.79
N PHE A 119 14.91 9.76 -9.00
CA PHE A 119 16.32 9.73 -9.36
C PHE A 119 16.52 8.92 -10.64
N GLU A 120 17.40 9.43 -11.50
CA GLU A 120 17.88 8.77 -12.69
C GLU A 120 19.28 8.19 -12.45
N ASP A 121 19.53 6.99 -12.95
CA ASP A 121 20.86 6.40 -12.97
C ASP A 121 21.77 7.06 -14.03
N GLU A 122 23.04 6.66 -14.11
CA GLU A 122 23.99 7.17 -15.11
C GLU A 122 23.50 7.00 -16.57
N LYS A 123 22.58 6.05 -16.82
CA LYS A 123 21.99 5.78 -18.13
C LYS A 123 20.70 6.57 -18.37
N GLY A 124 20.31 7.45 -17.45
CA GLY A 124 19.07 8.21 -17.52
C GLY A 124 17.82 7.39 -17.22
N ARG A 125 17.95 6.19 -16.62
CA ARG A 125 16.79 5.34 -16.29
C ARG A 125 16.28 5.68 -14.91
N ILE A 126 14.96 5.87 -14.81
CA ILE A 126 14.27 6.11 -13.54
C ILE A 126 14.05 4.79 -12.81
N GLN A 127 14.42 4.73 -11.53
CA GLN A 127 14.20 3.57 -10.67
C GLN A 127 12.97 3.78 -9.77
N TRP A 128 11.79 3.42 -10.28
CA TRP A 128 10.51 3.57 -9.58
C TRP A 128 10.35 2.70 -8.33
N SER A 129 11.29 1.78 -8.07
CA SER A 129 11.32 0.97 -6.84
C SER A 129 11.80 1.75 -5.62
N HIS A 130 12.48 2.89 -5.82
CA HIS A 130 12.88 3.78 -4.73
C HIS A 130 11.69 4.65 -4.28
N PRO A 131 11.54 4.96 -2.98
CA PRO A 131 10.53 5.92 -2.51
C PRO A 131 10.64 7.25 -3.28
N HIS A 132 9.52 7.69 -3.85
CA HIS A 132 9.48 8.88 -4.70
C HIS A 132 8.24 9.75 -4.53
N ASP A 133 7.19 9.26 -3.88
CA ASP A 133 5.94 10.00 -3.70
C ASP A 133 6.04 10.93 -2.48
N VAL A 134 6.01 12.25 -2.70
CA VAL A 134 5.93 13.25 -1.63
C VAL A 134 4.47 13.53 -1.28
N GLY A 135 3.63 13.71 -2.30
CA GLY A 135 2.21 14.00 -2.13
C GLY A 135 1.37 13.40 -3.24
N TYR A 136 0.18 12.92 -2.90
CA TYR A 136 -0.78 12.35 -3.84
C TYR A 136 -2.19 12.82 -3.52
N MET A 137 -2.90 13.30 -4.54
CA MET A 137 -4.28 13.75 -4.38
C MET A 137 -5.18 13.35 -5.55
N SER A 138 -6.40 12.93 -5.20
CA SER A 138 -7.44 12.55 -6.16
C SER A 138 -8.81 12.99 -5.69
N GLY A 139 -9.72 13.18 -6.66
CA GLY A 139 -11.03 13.76 -6.40
C GLY A 139 -10.95 15.26 -6.17
N ASP A 140 -11.98 15.82 -5.55
CA ASP A 140 -12.05 17.25 -5.24
C ASP A 140 -11.65 17.44 -3.80
N ARG A 141 -10.56 18.17 -3.58
CA ARG A 141 -9.99 18.40 -2.26
C ARG A 141 -9.37 19.78 -2.20
N ASP A 142 -9.53 20.42 -1.05
CA ASP A 142 -8.87 21.69 -0.78
C ASP A 142 -7.37 21.48 -0.48
N TRP A 143 -6.66 22.58 -0.24
CA TRP A 143 -5.23 22.56 0.06
C TRP A 143 -4.87 21.59 1.18
N GLN A 144 -3.98 20.65 0.88
CA GLN A 144 -3.39 19.73 1.85
C GLN A 144 -1.87 19.79 1.75
N LEU A 145 -1.21 20.00 2.89
CA LEU A 145 0.24 19.99 3.01
C LEU A 145 0.75 18.55 3.12
N TYR A 146 1.77 18.24 2.34
CA TYR A 146 2.52 16.99 2.39
C TYR A 146 3.96 17.28 2.77
N THR A 147 4.58 16.37 3.52
CA THR A 147 5.98 16.47 3.94
C THR A 147 6.55 15.07 4.07
N VAL A 148 7.63 14.80 3.33
CA VAL A 148 8.28 13.48 3.28
C VAL A 148 9.80 13.69 3.21
N ALA A 149 10.55 12.89 3.97
CA ALA A 149 11.99 12.79 3.81
C ALA A 149 12.33 11.63 2.88
N ILE A 150 13.14 11.89 1.85
CA ILE A 150 13.53 10.92 0.82
C ILE A 150 15.06 10.86 0.77
N ASP A 151 15.62 9.67 0.93
CA ASP A 151 17.05 9.45 0.78
C ASP A 151 17.47 9.47 -0.69
N VAL A 152 18.63 10.06 -0.98
CA VAL A 152 19.23 10.04 -2.32
C VAL A 152 19.97 8.72 -2.49
N PRO A 153 19.48 7.80 -3.34
CA PRO A 153 20.02 6.46 -3.41
C PRO A 153 21.41 6.42 -4.04
N SER A 154 22.16 5.35 -3.80
CA SER A 154 23.54 5.21 -4.28
C SER A 154 23.70 5.13 -5.80
N PHE A 155 22.62 4.83 -6.53
CA PHE A 155 22.63 4.83 -7.98
C PHE A 155 22.29 6.20 -8.59
N ALA A 156 21.87 7.18 -7.78
CA ALA A 156 21.38 8.46 -8.28
C ALA A 156 22.51 9.27 -8.92
N HIS A 157 22.35 9.56 -10.21
CA HIS A 157 23.20 10.50 -10.94
C HIS A 157 22.51 11.86 -11.11
N LYS A 158 21.18 11.87 -11.27
CA LYS A 158 20.35 13.08 -11.30
C LYS A 158 19.15 12.94 -10.40
N GLY A 159 18.79 14.01 -9.70
CA GLY A 159 17.56 14.12 -8.92
C GLY A 159 16.58 15.08 -9.60
N TRP A 160 15.30 14.75 -9.54
CA TRP A 160 14.24 15.55 -10.11
C TRP A 160 13.10 15.71 -9.11
N LEU A 161 12.66 16.95 -8.92
CA LEU A 161 11.37 17.27 -8.32
C LEU A 161 10.36 17.42 -9.45
N GLU A 162 9.19 16.79 -9.32
CA GLU A 162 8.14 16.85 -10.32
C GLU A 162 6.77 17.15 -9.70
N LEU A 163 6.09 18.13 -10.28
CA LEU A 163 4.68 18.42 -10.07
C LEU A 163 3.92 17.91 -11.28
N ALA A 164 2.95 17.02 -11.08
CA ALA A 164 2.28 16.36 -12.19
C ALA A 164 0.78 16.20 -11.98
N HIS A 165 0.04 16.34 -13.08
CA HIS A 165 -1.35 15.96 -13.18
C HIS A 165 -1.51 14.79 -14.16
N TYR A 166 -1.52 13.57 -13.63
CA TYR A 166 -1.74 12.34 -14.41
C TYR A 166 -3.21 11.96 -14.60
N GLY A 167 -4.12 12.64 -13.92
CA GLY A 167 -5.56 12.42 -14.05
C GLY A 167 -6.09 12.69 -15.46
N LYS A 168 -7.27 12.17 -15.76
CA LYS A 168 -7.94 12.30 -17.07
C LYS A 168 -8.47 13.72 -17.32
N SER A 169 -8.97 14.38 -16.28
CA SER A 169 -9.58 15.72 -16.35
C SER A 169 -9.44 16.43 -15.01
N GLY A 170 -9.76 17.73 -15.00
CA GLY A 170 -9.71 18.58 -13.82
C GLY A 170 -8.47 19.47 -13.79
N ILE A 171 -8.24 20.06 -12.63
CA ILE A 171 -7.11 20.95 -12.35
C ILE A 171 -6.46 20.48 -11.05
N ALA A 172 -5.12 20.48 -11.05
CA ALA A 172 -4.30 20.28 -9.87
C ALA A 172 -3.47 21.54 -9.64
N SER A 173 -3.64 22.16 -8.49
CA SER A 173 -2.90 23.35 -8.09
C SER A 173 -1.85 22.97 -7.04
N PHE A 174 -0.68 23.59 -7.12
CA PHE A 174 0.48 23.30 -6.29
C PHE A 174 1.06 24.60 -5.76
N ASP A 175 1.48 24.58 -4.50
CA ASP A 175 1.93 25.75 -3.76
C ASP A 175 2.89 25.35 -2.63
N GLU A 176 3.67 26.30 -2.11
CA GLU A 176 4.64 26.14 -1.01
C GLU A 176 5.56 24.92 -1.18
N ILE A 177 6.06 24.75 -2.40
CA ILE A 177 6.96 23.65 -2.72
C ILE A 177 8.34 23.95 -2.14
N SER A 178 8.91 22.98 -1.43
CA SER A 178 10.19 23.14 -0.76
C SER A 178 10.96 21.83 -0.80
N VAL A 179 12.26 21.90 -1.07
CA VAL A 179 13.16 20.74 -0.95
C VAL A 179 14.40 21.19 -0.20
N LYS A 180 14.55 20.72 1.03
CA LYS A 180 15.67 21.10 1.89
C LYS A 180 16.58 19.90 2.16
N PRO A 181 17.92 20.09 2.20
CA PRO A 181 18.80 19.09 2.77
C PRO A 181 18.42 18.84 4.22
N ALA A 182 18.41 17.57 4.61
CA ALA A 182 18.03 17.12 5.93
C ALA A 182 19.01 16.08 6.46
N VAL A 183 18.95 15.86 7.76
CA VAL A 183 19.67 14.78 8.43
C VAL A 183 18.75 14.05 9.38
N TRP A 184 19.01 12.76 9.58
CA TRP A 184 18.40 12.00 10.66
C TRP A 184 18.85 12.55 12.00
N LYS A 185 17.91 12.86 12.89
CA LYS A 185 18.22 13.26 14.25
C LYS A 185 18.88 12.07 14.95
N LYS A 186 20.09 12.24 15.47
CA LYS A 186 20.78 11.20 16.26
C LYS A 186 19.91 10.69 17.42
N THR A 187 19.09 11.56 18.00
CA THR A 187 18.16 11.21 19.08
C THR A 187 17.05 10.25 18.63
N TYR A 188 16.72 10.16 17.34
CA TYR A 188 15.67 9.25 16.86
C TYR A 188 16.01 7.78 17.08
N SER A 189 17.24 7.35 16.73
CA SER A 189 17.69 5.97 16.96
C SER A 189 17.70 5.60 18.44
N HIS A 190 18.02 6.54 19.32
CA HIS A 190 17.93 6.35 20.77
C HIS A 190 16.49 6.11 21.21
N TRP A 191 15.52 6.84 20.65
CA TRP A 191 14.10 6.63 20.93
C TRP A 191 13.59 5.31 20.39
N GLN A 192 13.95 4.91 19.16
CA GLN A 192 13.61 3.60 18.61
C GLN A 192 14.15 2.48 19.50
N MET A 193 15.41 2.57 19.92
CA MET A 193 16.01 1.59 20.83
C MET A 193 15.31 1.57 22.19
N PHE A 194 15.03 2.74 22.77
CA PHE A 194 14.31 2.86 24.05
C PHE A 194 12.93 2.21 24.00
N PHE A 195 12.09 2.60 23.02
CA PHE A 195 10.75 2.04 22.86
C PHE A 195 10.76 0.57 22.49
N GLY A 196 11.69 0.14 21.62
CA GLY A 196 11.86 -1.27 21.25
C GLY A 196 12.23 -2.15 22.45
N MET A 197 13.19 -1.72 23.27
CA MET A 197 13.58 -2.44 24.50
C MET A 197 12.44 -2.47 25.52
N PHE A 198 11.73 -1.37 25.69
CA PHE A 198 10.60 -1.31 26.64
C PHE A 198 9.42 -2.18 26.17
N TRP A 199 9.12 -2.17 24.86
CA TRP A 199 8.15 -3.07 24.25
C TRP A 199 8.54 -4.53 24.49
N ALA A 200 9.80 -4.90 24.20
CA ALA A 200 10.29 -6.26 24.40
C ALA A 200 10.20 -6.69 25.87
N SER A 201 10.51 -5.77 26.79
CA SER A 201 10.41 -6.01 28.23
C SER A 201 8.97 -6.26 28.69
N ILE A 202 7.99 -5.47 28.19
CA ILE A 202 6.57 -5.69 28.47
C ILE A 202 6.10 -7.03 27.90
N MET A 203 6.45 -7.33 26.65
CA MET A 203 6.04 -8.60 26.02
C MET A 203 6.65 -9.81 26.73
N MET A 204 7.93 -9.73 27.09
CA MET A 204 8.58 -10.76 27.89
C MET A 204 7.89 -10.91 29.26
N TRP A 205 7.57 -9.81 29.93
CA TRP A 205 6.82 -9.82 31.19
C TRP A 205 5.43 -10.48 31.04
N LEU A 206 4.70 -10.20 29.96
CA LEU A 206 3.41 -10.85 29.67
C LEU A 206 3.57 -12.35 29.43
N VAL A 207 4.58 -12.75 28.64
CA VAL A 207 4.89 -14.17 28.43
C VAL A 207 5.20 -14.82 29.77
N LEU A 208 6.16 -14.29 30.53
CA LEU A 208 6.61 -14.81 31.83
C LEU A 208 5.46 -15.00 32.83
N ASN A 209 4.53 -14.05 32.93
CA ASN A 209 3.42 -14.14 33.88
C ASN A 209 2.23 -14.98 33.41
N THR A 210 2.17 -15.35 32.15
CA THR A 210 1.09 -16.21 31.63
C THR A 210 1.46 -17.68 31.62
N HIS A 211 2.75 -17.99 31.79
CA HIS A 211 3.28 -19.36 31.74
C HIS A 211 2.84 -20.13 30.48
N PHE A 212 2.58 -19.45 29.36
CA PHE A 212 2.05 -20.08 28.15
C PHE A 212 2.96 -21.21 27.64
N TRP A 213 4.28 -21.11 27.82
CA TRP A 213 5.23 -22.14 27.42
C TRP A 213 5.03 -23.51 28.09
N THR A 214 4.35 -23.55 29.25
CA THR A 214 4.05 -24.80 29.96
C THR A 214 2.87 -25.55 29.34
N LEU A 215 2.06 -24.87 28.53
CA LEU A 215 0.87 -25.44 27.91
C LEU A 215 1.22 -26.03 26.52
N PRO A 216 0.62 -27.16 26.13
CA PRO A 216 0.96 -27.83 24.87
C PRO A 216 0.73 -26.95 23.65
N TRP A 217 -0.33 -26.14 23.67
CA TRP A 217 -0.65 -25.17 22.61
C TRP A 217 0.07 -23.83 22.74
N GLY A 218 0.74 -23.57 23.86
CA GLY A 218 1.47 -22.31 24.03
C GLY A 218 2.79 -22.29 23.27
N LYS A 219 3.50 -23.42 23.13
CA LYS A 219 4.71 -23.53 22.30
C LYS A 219 4.47 -23.15 20.83
N PRO A 220 3.49 -23.75 20.11
CA PRO A 220 3.20 -23.36 18.73
C PRO A 220 2.69 -21.91 18.64
N LEU A 221 1.92 -21.43 19.64
CA LEU A 221 1.49 -20.04 19.68
C LEU A 221 2.67 -19.07 19.76
N MET A 222 3.65 -19.34 20.63
CA MET A 222 4.88 -18.54 20.74
C MET A 222 5.73 -18.61 19.48
N ALA A 223 5.82 -19.78 18.84
CA ALA A 223 6.56 -19.92 17.58
C ALA A 223 5.95 -19.05 16.46
N VAL A 224 4.62 -19.08 16.30
CA VAL A 224 3.93 -18.22 15.33
C VAL A 224 4.06 -16.74 15.71
N GLY A 225 3.90 -16.40 16.98
CA GLY A 225 4.09 -15.02 17.47
C GLY A 225 5.51 -14.51 17.20
N LEU A 226 6.54 -15.34 17.39
CA LEU A 226 7.92 -14.98 17.09
C LEU A 226 8.15 -14.78 15.59
N LEU A 227 7.57 -15.63 14.73
CA LEU A 227 7.64 -15.46 13.28
C LEU A 227 6.99 -14.14 12.83
N ILE A 228 5.85 -13.76 13.42
CA ILE A 228 5.22 -12.46 13.18
C ILE A 228 6.16 -11.33 13.59
N ILE A 229 6.74 -11.38 14.80
CA ILE A 229 7.68 -10.35 15.30
C ILE A 229 8.89 -10.22 14.37
N ILE A 230 9.49 -11.34 13.95
CA ILE A 230 10.59 -11.34 12.99
C ILE A 230 10.13 -10.67 11.69
N GLY A 231 8.97 -11.07 11.15
CA GLY A 231 8.43 -10.51 9.91
C GLY A 231 8.23 -9.00 9.94
N VAL A 232 7.64 -8.45 11.02
CA VAL A 232 7.39 -7.01 11.16
C VAL A 232 8.64 -6.20 11.47
N THR A 233 9.69 -6.83 12.02
CA THR A 233 10.96 -6.16 12.33
C THR A 233 11.97 -6.18 11.18
N LEU A 234 11.68 -6.89 10.08
CA LEU A 234 12.55 -6.87 8.90
C LEU A 234 12.54 -5.49 8.23
N PRO A 235 13.72 -4.96 7.85
CA PRO A 235 13.81 -3.77 7.01
C PRO A 235 13.04 -3.95 5.69
N PRO A 236 12.44 -2.89 5.11
CA PRO A 236 11.70 -2.96 3.85
C PRO A 236 12.48 -3.61 2.71
N ALA A 237 13.79 -3.32 2.59
CA ALA A 237 14.65 -3.90 1.56
C ALA A 237 14.74 -5.43 1.67
N THR A 238 14.97 -5.95 2.88
CA THR A 238 15.03 -7.40 3.12
C THR A 238 13.68 -8.07 2.87
N MET A 239 12.59 -7.40 3.26
CA MET A 239 11.25 -7.92 3.02
C MET A 239 10.93 -8.01 1.53
N PHE A 240 11.30 -7.01 0.72
CA PHE A 240 11.11 -7.05 -0.72
C PHE A 240 11.87 -8.22 -1.35
N GLN A 241 13.10 -8.46 -0.89
CA GLN A 241 13.90 -9.61 -1.33
C GLN A 241 13.19 -10.94 -0.98
N VAL A 242 12.74 -11.12 0.26
CA VAL A 242 12.00 -12.33 0.67
C VAL A 242 10.70 -12.50 -0.13
N ALA A 243 9.95 -11.43 -0.35
CA ALA A 243 8.72 -11.46 -1.15
C ALA A 243 9.00 -11.83 -2.62
N SER A 244 10.07 -11.29 -3.20
CA SER A 244 10.49 -11.63 -4.57
C SER A 244 10.90 -13.09 -4.69
N SER A 245 11.70 -13.63 -3.75
CA SER A 245 12.07 -15.04 -3.72
C SER A 245 10.85 -15.96 -3.54
N GLY A 246 9.88 -15.55 -2.72
CA GLY A 246 8.61 -16.25 -2.58
C GLY A 246 7.80 -16.26 -3.88
N ALA A 247 7.71 -15.12 -4.57
CA ALA A 247 7.04 -15.01 -5.86
C ALA A 247 7.68 -15.90 -6.93
N GLU A 248 9.01 -15.94 -6.99
CA GLU A 248 9.76 -16.80 -7.91
C GLU A 248 9.54 -18.29 -7.60
N PHE A 249 9.56 -18.68 -6.33
CA PHE A 249 9.27 -20.04 -5.92
C PHE A 249 7.83 -20.46 -6.30
N SER A 250 6.83 -19.61 -6.02
CA SER A 250 5.44 -19.87 -6.38
C SER A 250 5.26 -20.02 -7.89
N ARG A 251 5.90 -19.18 -8.71
CA ARG A 251 5.91 -19.34 -10.17
C ARG A 251 6.49 -20.68 -10.57
N LYS A 252 7.66 -21.04 -10.04
CA LYS A 252 8.32 -22.32 -10.35
C LYS A 252 7.44 -23.54 -10.00
N VAL A 253 6.73 -23.50 -8.87
CA VAL A 253 5.80 -24.58 -8.47
C VAL A 253 4.61 -24.66 -9.43
N LEU A 254 4.04 -23.53 -9.84
CA LEU A 254 2.93 -23.48 -10.79
C LEU A 254 3.34 -23.96 -12.19
N ASP A 255 4.49 -23.51 -12.67
CA ASP A 255 5.02 -23.92 -13.99
C ASP A 255 5.32 -25.43 -14.00
N THR A 256 5.88 -25.98 -12.90
CA THR A 256 6.11 -27.43 -12.78
C THR A 256 4.80 -28.21 -12.77
N ALA A 257 3.73 -27.68 -12.17
CA ALA A 257 2.43 -28.35 -12.18
C ALA A 257 1.82 -28.37 -13.59
N GLU A 258 2.03 -27.32 -14.40
CA GLU A 258 1.58 -27.27 -15.80
C GLU A 258 2.36 -28.27 -16.68
N GLU A 259 3.66 -28.47 -16.42
CA GLU A 259 4.46 -29.48 -17.12
C GLU A 259 4.07 -30.92 -16.76
N VAL A 260 3.66 -31.20 -15.51
CA VAL A 260 3.29 -32.54 -15.04
C VAL A 260 1.89 -32.95 -15.51
N PHE A 261 1.01 -31.98 -15.77
CA PHE A 261 -0.29 -32.20 -16.39
C PHE A 261 -0.31 -31.56 -17.77
N PRO A 262 0.51 -32.04 -18.73
CA PRO A 262 0.49 -31.50 -20.08
C PRO A 262 -0.93 -31.65 -20.58
N ASN A 263 -1.54 -30.51 -20.96
CA ASN A 263 -2.91 -30.40 -21.48
C ASN A 263 -3.31 -31.72 -22.13
N GLN A 264 -4.17 -32.49 -21.47
CA GLN A 264 -4.87 -33.58 -22.14
C GLN A 264 -5.54 -32.91 -23.32
N ALA A 265 -4.99 -33.16 -24.52
CA ALA A 265 -5.37 -32.47 -25.72
C ALA A 265 -6.89 -32.44 -25.79
N SER A 266 -7.46 -31.23 -25.87
CA SER A 266 -8.90 -31.05 -26.06
C SER A 266 -9.35 -32.04 -27.14
N PRO A 267 -10.37 -32.87 -26.90
CA PRO A 267 -10.81 -33.84 -27.87
C PRO A 267 -11.06 -33.13 -29.21
N PRO A 268 -10.72 -33.77 -30.34
CA PRO A 268 -10.78 -33.13 -31.66
C PRO A 268 -12.16 -32.51 -31.86
N SER A 269 -12.16 -31.19 -32.05
CA SER A 269 -13.34 -30.42 -32.43
C SER A 269 -13.95 -31.06 -33.68
N VAL A 270 -15.07 -31.77 -33.51
CA VAL A 270 -15.85 -32.29 -34.63
C VAL A 270 -16.32 -31.09 -35.43
N ALA A 271 -15.69 -30.90 -36.60
CA ALA A 271 -16.06 -29.86 -37.55
C ALA A 271 -17.42 -30.19 -38.16
N THR A 272 -18.49 -29.58 -37.62
CA THR A 272 -19.80 -29.59 -38.27
C THR A 272 -19.79 -28.60 -39.43
N SER A 273 -19.40 -29.11 -40.60
CA SER A 273 -19.56 -28.44 -41.90
C SER A 273 -21.05 -28.40 -42.27
N ILE A 274 -21.72 -27.27 -42.09
CA ILE A 274 -23.00 -26.98 -42.76
C ILE A 274 -22.70 -26.08 -43.95
N ALA A 275 -22.70 -26.68 -45.13
CA ALA A 275 -22.72 -26.01 -46.41
C ALA A 275 -24.15 -25.54 -46.74
N ALA A 276 -24.34 -24.24 -46.93
CA ALA A 276 -25.55 -23.69 -47.55
C ALA A 276 -25.15 -22.82 -48.76
N LYS A 277 -25.69 -23.20 -49.92
CA LYS A 277 -25.52 -22.60 -51.25
C LYS A 277 -26.27 -21.26 -51.37
N PRO A 278 -25.94 -20.42 -52.37
CA PRO A 278 -26.53 -19.09 -52.55
C PRO A 278 -27.72 -19.12 -53.51
N SER A 279 -28.66 -18.19 -53.33
CA SER A 279 -29.68 -17.85 -54.32
C SER A 279 -29.71 -16.35 -54.55
N THR A 280 -29.29 -15.98 -55.75
CA THR A 280 -29.42 -14.68 -56.41
C THR A 280 -30.89 -14.40 -56.73
N GLU A 281 -31.42 -13.23 -56.38
CA GLU A 281 -32.51 -12.64 -57.16
C GLU A 281 -32.49 -11.11 -57.11
N THR A 282 -32.55 -10.54 -58.31
CA THR A 282 -32.47 -9.13 -58.66
C THR A 282 -33.87 -8.58 -58.82
N ILE A 283 -34.25 -7.52 -58.08
CA ILE A 283 -35.39 -6.67 -58.46
C ILE A 283 -35.00 -5.20 -58.29
N LYS A 284 -35.03 -4.48 -59.41
CA LYS A 284 -35.05 -3.01 -59.49
C LYS A 284 -36.49 -2.51 -59.25
N SER A 285 -36.61 -1.40 -58.54
CA SER A 285 -37.24 -0.14 -59.00
C SER A 285 -38.17 0.55 -57.99
N ALA A 286 -38.06 1.89 -57.99
CA ALA A 286 -39.06 2.91 -57.66
C ALA A 286 -39.42 3.23 -56.19
N SER A 287 -38.78 4.30 -55.70
CA SER A 287 -39.39 5.54 -55.20
C SER A 287 -40.58 5.44 -54.22
N GLN A 288 -40.28 5.65 -52.93
CA GLN A 288 -41.20 6.35 -52.02
C GLN A 288 -40.45 7.02 -50.86
N SER A 289 -40.73 8.30 -50.71
CA SER A 289 -40.14 9.24 -49.76
C SER A 289 -40.96 9.34 -48.47
N VAL A 290 -40.47 8.84 -47.32
CA VAL A 290 -40.88 9.24 -45.95
C VAL A 290 -39.82 8.76 -44.92
N PRO A 291 -39.81 9.24 -43.67
CA PRO A 291 -38.98 10.32 -43.16
C PRO A 291 -37.77 9.85 -42.32
N VAL A 292 -36.85 10.80 -42.14
CA VAL A 292 -35.75 10.87 -41.16
C VAL A 292 -36.08 10.15 -39.84
N GLN A 293 -35.56 8.94 -39.62
CA GLN A 293 -35.27 8.40 -38.26
C GLN A 293 -34.58 7.03 -38.19
N ILE A 294 -33.67 6.63 -39.09
CA ILE A 294 -32.83 5.42 -38.85
C ILE A 294 -31.39 5.66 -39.32
N GLU A 295 -30.71 6.62 -38.68
CA GLU A 295 -29.24 6.77 -38.77
C GLU A 295 -28.63 6.66 -37.37
N LYS A 296 -29.07 5.64 -36.62
CA LYS A 296 -28.58 5.38 -35.26
C LYS A 296 -28.68 3.90 -34.87
N LEU A 297 -28.31 2.99 -35.76
CA LEU A 297 -28.28 1.56 -35.44
C LEU A 297 -27.20 0.73 -36.20
N ALA A 298 -26.23 1.39 -36.84
CA ALA A 298 -25.15 0.72 -37.58
C ALA A 298 -23.73 1.12 -37.14
N LYS A 299 -23.54 1.51 -35.87
CA LYS A 299 -22.22 1.83 -35.30
C LYS A 299 -22.01 1.33 -33.86
N THR A 300 -22.61 0.19 -33.55
CA THR A 300 -22.29 -0.57 -32.33
C THR A 300 -21.90 -2.00 -32.70
N GLU A 301 -20.97 -2.13 -33.64
CA GLU A 301 -20.14 -3.33 -33.68
C GLU A 301 -19.08 -3.14 -32.59
N LYS A 302 -19.49 -3.35 -31.34
CA LYS A 302 -18.55 -3.61 -30.25
C LYS A 302 -17.85 -4.89 -30.64
N SER A 303 -16.65 -4.79 -31.20
CA SER A 303 -15.74 -5.93 -31.26
C SER A 303 -15.68 -6.48 -29.84
N PHE A 304 -16.24 -7.67 -29.63
CA PHE A 304 -16.05 -8.44 -28.42
C PHE A 304 -14.58 -8.84 -28.45
N GLN A 305 -13.71 -7.95 -27.98
CA GLN A 305 -12.35 -8.34 -27.63
C GLN A 305 -12.53 -9.43 -26.58
N ALA A 306 -12.19 -10.66 -26.96
CA ALA A 306 -12.11 -11.76 -26.02
C ALA A 306 -11.36 -11.22 -24.78
N PRO A 307 -11.91 -11.39 -23.56
CA PRO A 307 -11.23 -10.96 -22.36
C PRO A 307 -9.82 -11.53 -22.42
N ASP A 308 -8.84 -10.62 -22.41
CA ASP A 308 -7.42 -10.92 -22.48
C ASP A 308 -7.15 -12.12 -21.55
N THR A 309 -6.95 -13.30 -22.14
CA THR A 309 -6.73 -14.55 -21.39
C THR A 309 -5.38 -14.54 -20.68
N ASP A 310 -4.59 -13.48 -20.90
CA ASP A 310 -3.42 -13.13 -20.10
C ASP A 310 -3.76 -12.34 -18.82
N SER A 311 -5.03 -12.39 -18.38
CA SER A 311 -5.47 -12.05 -17.03
C SER A 311 -4.96 -13.04 -15.97
N ARG A 312 -3.74 -13.56 -16.15
CA ARG A 312 -2.94 -14.13 -15.07
C ARG A 312 -2.92 -13.09 -13.97
N VAL A 313 -3.51 -13.44 -12.82
CA VAL A 313 -3.58 -12.57 -11.63
C VAL A 313 -2.15 -12.08 -11.36
N LYS A 314 -1.88 -10.81 -11.69
CA LYS A 314 -0.58 -10.20 -11.41
C LYS A 314 -0.51 -9.97 -9.90
N VAL A 315 -0.09 -11.00 -9.18
CA VAL A 315 0.18 -10.90 -7.75
C VAL A 315 1.40 -10.00 -7.59
N SER A 316 1.21 -8.82 -7.03
CA SER A 316 2.34 -7.94 -6.74
C SER A 316 3.10 -8.45 -5.51
N PRO A 317 4.42 -8.18 -5.37
CA PRO A 317 5.16 -8.52 -4.16
C PRO A 317 4.50 -7.99 -2.87
N ALA A 318 3.86 -6.81 -2.95
CA ALA A 318 3.12 -6.22 -1.84
C ALA A 318 1.88 -7.06 -1.46
N ASP A 319 1.19 -7.67 -2.43
CA ASP A 319 0.05 -8.54 -2.15
C ASP A 319 0.49 -9.84 -1.46
N ILE A 320 1.63 -10.42 -1.89
CA ILE A 320 2.21 -11.61 -1.26
C ILE A 320 2.56 -11.34 0.21
N GLN A 321 3.19 -10.18 0.47
CA GLN A 321 3.52 -9.75 1.82
C GLN A 321 2.26 -9.65 2.69
N LYS A 322 1.22 -8.97 2.21
CA LYS A 322 -0.05 -8.80 2.94
C LYS A 322 -0.74 -10.14 3.20
N LEU A 323 -0.73 -11.03 2.20
CA LEU A 323 -1.31 -12.36 2.32
C LEU A 323 -0.55 -13.21 3.35
N GLY A 324 0.79 -13.20 3.31
CA GLY A 324 1.63 -13.91 4.27
C GLY A 324 1.42 -13.42 5.69
N HIS A 325 1.32 -12.10 5.88
CA HIS A 325 1.03 -11.48 7.18
C HIS A 325 -0.34 -11.91 7.72
N THR A 326 -1.38 -11.76 6.90
CA THR A 326 -2.76 -12.15 7.25
C THR A 326 -2.86 -13.65 7.59
N PHE A 327 -2.14 -14.50 6.85
CA PHE A 327 -2.10 -15.93 7.09
C PHE A 327 -1.47 -16.29 8.44
N LEU A 328 -0.34 -15.65 8.82
CA LEU A 328 0.28 -15.88 10.12
C LEU A 328 -0.66 -15.50 11.28
N PHE A 329 -1.38 -14.40 11.14
CA PHE A 329 -2.40 -14.00 12.13
C PHE A 329 -3.61 -14.95 12.18
N ALA A 330 -4.00 -15.54 11.05
CA ALA A 330 -4.98 -16.61 11.03
C ALA A 330 -4.48 -17.87 11.76
N CYS A 331 -3.23 -18.28 11.56
CA CYS A 331 -2.63 -19.36 12.33
C CYS A 331 -2.60 -19.05 13.83
N LEU A 332 -2.24 -17.81 14.20
CA LEU A 332 -2.23 -17.35 15.58
C LEU A 332 -3.62 -17.45 16.22
N GLY A 333 -4.64 -16.90 15.56
CA GLY A 333 -6.03 -16.95 16.02
C GLY A 333 -6.57 -18.37 16.15
N TYR A 334 -6.26 -19.23 15.17
CA TYR A 334 -6.63 -20.65 15.19
C TYR A 334 -6.03 -21.39 16.40
N ILE A 335 -4.71 -21.29 16.58
CA ILE A 335 -3.99 -21.96 17.68
C ILE A 335 -4.46 -21.42 19.04
N ALA A 336 -4.62 -20.10 19.16
CA ALA A 336 -5.10 -19.46 20.37
C ALA A 336 -6.50 -19.95 20.76
N PHE A 337 -7.41 -20.04 19.78
CA PHE A 337 -8.78 -20.47 20.05
C PHE A 337 -8.85 -21.95 20.46
N ILE A 338 -8.17 -22.86 19.74
CA ILE A 338 -8.13 -24.29 20.10
C ILE A 338 -7.49 -24.51 21.48
N GLY A 339 -6.38 -23.83 21.75
CA GLY A 339 -5.60 -24.05 22.96
C GLY A 339 -6.20 -23.46 24.23
N PHE A 340 -6.89 -22.32 24.11
CA PHE A 340 -7.17 -21.45 25.25
C PHE A 340 -8.63 -21.03 25.42
N ALA A 341 -9.52 -21.19 24.42
CA ALA A 341 -10.91 -20.72 24.52
C ALA A 341 -11.71 -21.39 25.66
N ARG A 342 -11.29 -22.58 26.12
CA ARG A 342 -11.90 -23.26 27.29
C ARG A 342 -11.28 -22.88 28.64
N LYS A 343 -10.09 -22.29 28.64
CA LYS A 343 -9.30 -22.00 29.84
C LYS A 343 -9.31 -20.52 30.23
N VAL A 344 -9.56 -19.65 29.25
CA VAL A 344 -9.52 -18.20 29.40
C VAL A 344 -10.85 -17.63 28.95
N SER A 345 -11.33 -16.59 29.64
CA SER A 345 -12.51 -15.83 29.20
C SER A 345 -12.32 -15.36 27.76
N LEU A 346 -13.30 -15.63 26.90
CA LEU A 346 -13.26 -15.25 25.48
C LEU A 346 -12.97 -13.75 25.30
N LYS A 347 -13.51 -12.90 26.18
CA LYS A 347 -13.27 -11.45 26.16
C LYS A 347 -11.77 -11.12 26.34
N VAL A 348 -11.10 -11.77 27.28
CA VAL A 348 -9.68 -11.56 27.57
C VAL A 348 -8.82 -12.11 26.43
N LEU A 349 -9.18 -13.29 25.90
CA LEU A 349 -8.48 -13.90 24.77
C LEU A 349 -8.56 -13.02 23.51
N SER A 350 -9.76 -12.61 23.11
CA SER A 350 -9.98 -11.75 21.96
C SER A 350 -9.26 -10.41 22.10
N TYR A 351 -9.36 -9.77 23.27
CA TYR A 351 -8.64 -8.52 23.52
C TYR A 351 -7.12 -8.69 23.41
N SER A 352 -6.57 -9.78 23.97
CA SER A 352 -5.13 -10.03 23.93
C SER A 352 -4.63 -10.23 22.49
N LEU A 353 -5.41 -10.91 21.64
CA LEU A 353 -5.05 -11.13 20.24
C LEU A 353 -5.11 -9.83 19.42
N VAL A 354 -6.16 -9.01 19.62
CA VAL A 354 -6.28 -7.69 18.97
C VAL A 354 -5.16 -6.77 19.45
N LEU A 355 -4.87 -6.76 20.75
CA LEU A 355 -3.78 -5.96 21.31
C LEU A 355 -2.43 -6.41 20.73
N PHE A 356 -2.22 -7.71 20.53
CA PHE A 356 -1.00 -8.22 19.89
C PHE A 356 -0.86 -7.73 18.45
N ALA A 357 -1.92 -7.82 17.63
CA ALA A 357 -1.92 -7.30 16.25
C ALA A 357 -1.63 -5.78 16.19
N LEU A 358 -2.27 -5.00 17.06
CA LEU A 358 -1.97 -3.56 17.15
C LEU A 358 -0.53 -3.31 17.62
N SER A 359 -0.04 -4.13 18.55
CA SER A 359 1.32 -3.99 19.07
C SER A 359 2.39 -4.25 18.02
N THR A 360 2.16 -5.16 17.07
CA THR A 360 3.11 -5.47 15.99
C THR A 360 3.15 -4.38 14.95
N GLU A 361 2.02 -3.74 14.66
CA GLU A 361 1.96 -2.56 13.77
C GLU A 361 2.60 -1.32 14.41
N ILE A 362 2.41 -1.11 15.71
CA ILE A 362 3.10 -0.03 16.44
C ILE A 362 4.61 -0.34 16.55
N LEU A 363 4.99 -1.61 16.72
CA LEU A 363 6.39 -2.02 16.75
C LEU A 363 7.12 -1.67 15.45
N GLN A 364 6.44 -1.66 14.30
CA GLN A 364 7.06 -1.25 13.04
C GLN A 364 7.63 0.17 13.10
N LEU A 365 7.12 1.06 13.95
CA LEU A 365 7.66 2.42 14.13
C LEU A 365 9.11 2.44 14.69
N VAL A 366 9.58 1.34 15.30
CA VAL A 366 10.99 1.24 15.71
C VAL A 366 11.92 0.79 14.60
N VAL A 367 11.37 0.47 13.42
CA VAL A 367 12.13 0.03 12.24
C VAL A 367 12.20 1.18 11.24
N ASP A 368 13.39 1.47 10.74
CA ASP A 368 13.58 2.56 9.78
C ASP A 368 12.77 2.36 8.49
N GLY A 369 12.13 3.43 8.03
CA GLY A 369 11.33 3.45 6.81
C GLY A 369 9.98 2.73 6.90
N ARG A 370 9.60 2.22 8.07
CA ARG A 370 8.27 1.65 8.30
C ARG A 370 7.33 2.69 8.90
N LEU A 371 6.07 2.64 8.48
CA LEU A 371 5.01 3.50 8.99
C LEU A 371 3.89 2.64 9.55
N PHE A 372 3.19 3.16 10.56
CA PHE A 372 2.00 2.52 11.09
C PHE A 372 0.89 2.48 10.04
N GLY A 373 0.47 1.28 9.63
CA GLY A 373 -0.60 1.06 8.67
C GLY A 373 -1.90 0.62 9.35
N PHE A 374 -2.87 1.52 9.52
CA PHE A 374 -4.17 1.12 10.10
C PHE A 374 -4.88 0.03 9.27
N ALA A 375 -4.72 0.06 7.95
CA ALA A 375 -5.27 -0.96 7.07
C ALA A 375 -4.60 -2.34 7.28
N ASP A 376 -3.29 -2.36 7.54
CA ASP A 376 -2.55 -3.60 7.80
C ASP A 376 -2.94 -4.17 9.18
N ALA A 377 -3.06 -3.33 10.21
CA ALA A 377 -3.62 -3.71 11.51
C ALA A 377 -5.01 -4.35 11.41
N LEU A 378 -5.87 -3.80 10.54
CA LEU A 378 -7.21 -4.35 10.30
C LEU A 378 -7.15 -5.72 9.62
N LEU A 379 -6.25 -5.90 8.65
CA LEU A 379 -6.04 -7.19 7.98
C LEU A 379 -5.56 -8.26 8.96
N ASP A 380 -4.66 -7.92 9.88
CA ASP A 380 -4.19 -8.84 10.93
C ASP A 380 -5.33 -9.27 11.86
N VAL A 381 -6.19 -8.33 12.27
CA VAL A 381 -7.40 -8.63 13.07
C VAL A 381 -8.37 -9.52 12.30
N LEU A 382 -8.57 -9.27 11.00
CA LEU A 382 -9.41 -10.13 10.15
C LEU A 382 -8.80 -11.54 10.02
N GLY A 383 -7.48 -11.64 9.92
CA GLY A 383 -6.75 -12.91 9.96
C GLY A 383 -7.07 -13.67 11.25
N ILE A 384 -6.91 -13.03 12.42
CA ILE A 384 -7.25 -13.61 13.73
C ILE A 384 -8.69 -14.13 13.75
N ILE A 385 -9.65 -13.32 13.31
CA ILE A 385 -11.07 -13.68 13.29
C ILE A 385 -11.32 -14.91 12.40
N ALA A 386 -10.74 -14.94 11.21
CA ALA A 386 -10.87 -16.07 10.29
C ALA A 386 -10.30 -17.36 10.89
N GLY A 387 -9.11 -17.28 11.49
CA GLY A 387 -8.47 -18.42 12.17
C GLY A 387 -9.28 -18.94 13.35
N ALA A 388 -9.75 -18.05 14.21
CA ALA A 388 -10.60 -18.41 15.36
C ALA A 388 -11.95 -19.00 14.92
N GLY A 389 -12.55 -18.45 13.85
CA GLY A 389 -13.79 -18.98 13.26
C GLY A 389 -13.63 -20.40 12.74
N LEU A 390 -12.54 -20.67 12.00
CA LEU A 390 -12.22 -22.01 11.53
C LEU A 390 -12.04 -23.00 12.70
N ALA A 391 -11.30 -22.60 13.74
CA ALA A 391 -11.13 -23.41 14.94
C ALA A 391 -12.47 -23.73 15.61
N TRP A 392 -13.37 -22.74 15.72
CA TRP A 392 -14.70 -22.93 16.29
C TRP A 392 -15.54 -23.94 15.48
N VAL A 393 -15.55 -23.84 14.15
CA VAL A 393 -16.26 -24.79 13.27
C VAL A 393 -15.77 -26.22 13.50
N ILE A 394 -14.45 -26.44 13.49
CA ILE A 394 -13.86 -27.77 13.69
C ILE A 394 -14.23 -28.34 15.07
N LEU A 395 -14.16 -27.52 16.12
CA LEU A 395 -14.53 -27.94 17.47
C LEU A 395 -16.02 -28.30 17.55
N HIS A 396 -16.90 -27.55 16.87
CA HIS A 396 -18.34 -27.80 16.86
C HIS A 396 -18.69 -29.07 16.07
N MET A 397 -18.04 -29.32 14.93
CA MET A 397 -18.21 -30.56 14.17
C MET A 397 -17.81 -31.79 14.99
N ARG A 398 -16.68 -31.73 15.70
CA ARG A 398 -16.21 -32.83 16.54
C ARG A 398 -17.16 -33.16 17.69
N GLN A 399 -17.81 -32.15 18.27
CA GLN A 399 -18.82 -32.35 19.32
C GLN A 399 -20.08 -33.05 18.81
N ARG A 400 -20.50 -32.78 17.57
CA ARG A 400 -21.65 -33.47 16.96
C ARG A 400 -21.33 -34.94 16.64
N SER A 401 -20.13 -35.23 16.17
CA SER A 401 -19.71 -36.60 15.86
C SER A 401 -19.57 -37.50 17.09
N SER A 402 -19.39 -36.96 18.29
CA SER A 402 -19.35 -37.77 19.53
C SER A 402 -20.73 -38.10 20.11
N LEU A 403 -21.80 -37.56 19.53
CA LEU A 403 -23.18 -37.79 19.98
C LEU A 403 -23.95 -38.76 19.07
N ILE A 404 -23.32 -39.22 17.99
CA ILE A 404 -23.79 -40.26 17.07
C ILE A 404 -22.95 -41.50 17.34
#